data_AF-A0A8J1ZD70-F1
#
_entry.id   AF-A0A8J1ZD70-F1
#
_cell.length_a   1.000
_cell.length_b   1.000
_cell.length_c   1.000
_cell.angle_alpha   90.00
_cell.angle_beta   90.00
_cell.angle_gamma   90.00
#
_symmetry.space_group_name_H-M   'P 1'
#
loop_
_entity.id
_entity.type
_entity.pdbx_description
1 polymer ?
#
loop_
_entity_poly.entity_id
_entity_poly.type
_entity_poly.pdbx_seq_one_letter_code
_entity_poly.pdbx_strand_id
1 'polypeptide(L)'
;SSAHPAPGAATSAFSTMTYEEEENYESNFSQKEFEKIVETLKHRVTRGDFLQAVPSRIEKKKTRADAWMIFHALNKISPTTQYRYLLKMDDFFIVGASPELQVSVDFSGQITTHPIAGTRPRSKFFDDKEDVETAIGLLHDEKELAEHVMLVDLARNDIGKIAKPGSVECVEFQKIKFFPNVMHLCSKVVGQIHAGGPAGSSGIKDSAHLQRQARFVADTSSAAG
;
A
#
# COMPACT_ATOMS: atom_id res chain seq x y z
N SER A 1 -4.58 -49.52 -47.20
CA SER A 1 -4.22 -48.10 -47.37
C SER A 1 -5.46 -47.26 -47.16
N SER A 2 -5.60 -46.34 -46.22
CA SER A 2 -4.85 -45.93 -45.03
C SER A 2 -5.86 -45.09 -44.24
N ALA A 3 -6.36 -45.61 -43.13
CA ALA A 3 -7.21 -44.85 -42.23
C ALA A 3 -6.35 -43.78 -41.54
N HIS A 4 -6.75 -42.53 -41.69
CA HIS A 4 -6.16 -41.38 -40.99
C HIS A 4 -6.27 -41.58 -39.46
N PRO A 5 -5.18 -41.46 -38.69
CA PRO A 5 -5.29 -41.39 -37.24
C PRO A 5 -5.75 -39.99 -36.83
N ALA A 6 -6.67 -39.95 -35.88
CA ALA A 6 -7.15 -38.75 -35.21
C ALA A 6 -5.99 -37.97 -34.54
N PRO A 7 -6.08 -36.63 -34.42
CA PRO A 7 -5.04 -35.84 -33.78
C PRO A 7 -4.96 -36.23 -32.29
N GLY A 8 -3.78 -36.70 -31.89
CA GLY A 8 -3.46 -37.04 -30.51
C GLY A 8 -3.67 -35.82 -29.60
N ALA A 9 -4.42 -36.04 -28.53
CA ALA A 9 -4.48 -35.12 -27.42
C ALA A 9 -3.06 -34.96 -26.87
N ALA A 10 -2.43 -33.81 -27.12
CA ALA A 10 -1.23 -33.39 -26.43
C ALA A 10 -1.64 -33.06 -24.99
N THR A 11 -1.68 -34.08 -24.13
CA THR A 11 -1.81 -33.92 -22.70
C THR A 11 -0.54 -33.23 -22.21
N SER A 12 -0.59 -31.90 -22.05
CA SER A 12 0.50 -31.17 -21.39
C SER A 12 0.54 -31.67 -19.96
N ALA A 13 1.51 -32.52 -19.66
CA ALA A 13 1.84 -32.89 -18.29
C ALA A 13 2.36 -31.63 -17.59
N PHE A 14 1.46 -30.83 -17.03
CA PHE A 14 1.79 -29.96 -15.91
C PHE A 14 2.22 -30.91 -14.80
N SER A 15 3.53 -31.07 -14.65
CA SER A 15 4.11 -31.69 -13.47
C SER A 15 3.62 -30.88 -12.28
N THR A 16 2.66 -31.45 -11.55
CA THR A 16 2.29 -30.99 -10.22
C THR A 16 3.53 -31.20 -9.36
N MET A 17 4.39 -30.19 -9.30
CA MET A 17 5.41 -30.07 -8.29
C MET A 17 4.67 -29.94 -6.96
N THR A 18 4.49 -31.07 -6.29
CA THR A 18 4.07 -31.11 -4.89
C THR A 18 5.21 -30.49 -4.10
N TYR A 19 5.07 -29.22 -3.75
CA TYR A 19 5.93 -28.60 -2.76
C TYR A 19 5.60 -29.25 -1.42
N GLU A 20 6.47 -30.13 -0.93
CA GLU A 20 6.41 -30.54 0.47
C GLU A 20 6.71 -29.29 1.32
N GLU A 21 5.68 -28.78 1.99
CA GLU A 21 5.76 -27.63 2.90
C GLU A 21 6.51 -28.04 4.18
N GLU A 22 7.84 -28.05 4.14
CA GLU A 22 8.61 -27.71 5.34
C GLU A 22 8.74 -26.19 5.43
N GLU A 23 7.67 -25.53 5.87
CA GLU A 23 7.64 -24.09 6.12
C GLU A 23 8.39 -23.78 7.44
N ASN A 24 9.72 -23.87 7.41
CA ASN A 24 10.59 -23.48 8.52
C ASN A 24 10.74 -21.95 8.58
N TYR A 25 9.67 -21.25 8.95
CA TYR A 25 9.67 -19.81 9.24
C TYR A 25 9.60 -19.59 10.76
N GLU A 26 10.40 -18.67 11.26
CA GLU A 26 10.32 -18.17 12.63
C GLU A 26 9.42 -16.94 12.65
N SER A 27 8.28 -17.01 13.34
CA SER A 27 7.36 -15.88 13.53
C SER A 27 7.57 -15.24 14.91
N ASN A 28 7.41 -13.92 15.00
CA ASN A 28 7.43 -13.21 16.29
C ASN A 28 6.17 -13.46 17.16
N PHE A 29 5.08 -13.94 16.54
CA PHE A 29 3.86 -14.36 17.23
C PHE A 29 3.37 -15.69 16.67
N SER A 30 2.90 -16.59 17.54
CA SER A 30 2.03 -17.67 17.09
C SER A 30 0.68 -17.10 16.62
N GLN A 31 -0.04 -17.88 15.81
CA GLN A 31 -1.38 -17.49 15.36
C GLN A 31 -2.31 -17.12 16.53
N LYS A 32 -2.34 -17.94 17.59
CA LYS A 32 -3.19 -17.71 18.77
C LYS A 32 -2.82 -16.43 19.52
N GLU A 33 -1.54 -16.08 19.58
CA GLU A 33 -1.10 -14.82 20.20
C GLU A 33 -1.51 -13.62 19.35
N PHE A 34 -1.35 -13.71 18.04
CA PHE A 34 -1.75 -12.64 17.12
C PHE A 34 -3.27 -12.42 17.14
N GLU A 35 -4.07 -13.49 17.20
CA GLU A 35 -5.53 -13.40 17.36
C GLU A 35 -5.93 -12.66 18.65
N LYS A 36 -5.27 -12.95 19.78
CA LYS A 36 -5.51 -12.22 21.04
C LYS A 36 -5.15 -10.74 20.95
N ILE A 37 -4.08 -10.39 20.21
CA ILE A 37 -3.73 -8.99 19.94
C ILE A 37 -4.85 -8.31 19.16
N VAL A 38 -5.36 -8.96 18.11
CA VAL A 38 -6.48 -8.44 17.30
C VAL A 38 -7.74 -8.25 18.15
N GLU A 39 -8.11 -9.22 19.01
CA GLU A 39 -9.25 -9.09 19.92
C GLU A 39 -9.10 -7.92 20.90
N THR A 40 -7.89 -7.76 21.46
CA THR A 40 -7.58 -6.65 22.37
C THR A 40 -7.72 -5.31 21.66
N LEU A 41 -7.20 -5.18 20.43
CA LEU A 41 -7.30 -3.95 19.65
C LEU A 41 -8.77 -3.64 19.31
N LYS A 42 -9.56 -4.64 18.92
CA LYS A 42 -11.01 -4.47 18.68
C LYS A 42 -11.73 -3.91 19.91
N HIS A 43 -11.48 -4.47 21.09
CA HIS A 43 -12.08 -3.98 22.34
C HIS A 43 -11.70 -2.53 22.63
N ARG A 44 -10.43 -2.15 22.37
CA ARG A 44 -9.95 -0.78 22.57
C ARG A 44 -10.58 0.21 21.58
N VAL A 45 -10.75 -0.18 20.32
CA VAL A 45 -11.50 0.61 19.33
C VAL A 45 -12.94 0.84 19.79
N THR A 46 -13.66 -0.22 20.23
CA THR A 46 -15.04 -0.10 20.71
C THR A 46 -15.16 0.79 21.96
N ARG A 47 -14.13 0.84 22.80
CA ARG A 47 -14.07 1.71 23.98
C ARG A 47 -13.75 3.17 23.63
N GLY A 48 -13.32 3.44 22.39
CA GLY A 48 -12.94 4.78 21.94
C GLY A 48 -11.50 5.17 22.28
N ASP A 49 -10.59 4.21 22.48
CA ASP A 49 -9.18 4.51 22.73
C ASP A 49 -8.46 5.09 21.50
N PHE A 50 -8.87 4.66 20.29
CA PHE A 50 -8.35 5.08 18.98
C PHE A 50 -9.34 4.60 17.89
N LEU A 51 -9.26 5.17 16.68
CA LEU A 51 -10.22 4.89 15.60
C LEU A 51 -9.89 3.61 14.83
N GLN A 52 -8.62 3.36 14.55
CA GLN A 52 -8.15 2.20 13.78
C GLN A 52 -6.79 1.73 14.30
N ALA A 53 -6.49 0.43 14.15
CA ALA A 53 -5.14 -0.11 14.29
C ALA A 53 -4.89 -1.21 13.25
N VAL A 54 -3.68 -1.25 12.70
CA VAL A 54 -3.23 -2.26 11.73
C VAL A 54 -2.11 -3.11 12.36
N PRO A 55 -2.43 -4.17 13.10
CA PRO A 55 -1.39 -5.03 13.68
C PRO A 55 -0.67 -5.81 12.57
N SER A 56 0.64 -6.02 12.73
CA SER A 56 1.47 -6.81 11.82
C SER A 56 2.29 -7.86 12.56
N ARG A 57 2.68 -8.92 11.84
CA ARG A 57 3.60 -9.95 12.31
C ARG A 57 4.79 -10.06 11.36
N ILE A 58 5.92 -10.55 11.88
CA ILE A 58 7.17 -10.71 11.13
C ILE A 58 7.50 -12.19 11.07
N GLU A 59 7.70 -12.68 9.85
CA GLU A 59 8.18 -14.03 9.57
C GLU A 59 9.61 -13.96 9.05
N LYS A 60 10.47 -14.82 9.59
CA LYS A 60 11.90 -14.89 9.27
C LYS A 60 12.23 -16.26 8.71
N LYS A 61 13.01 -16.30 7.65
CA LYS A 61 13.50 -17.56 7.05
C LYS A 61 14.94 -17.41 6.64
N LYS A 62 15.76 -18.41 6.97
CA LYS A 62 17.12 -18.51 6.44
C LYS A 62 17.03 -18.83 4.95
N THR A 63 17.78 -18.09 4.15
CA THR A 63 17.82 -18.28 2.70
C THR A 63 19.25 -18.27 2.19
N ARG A 64 19.49 -18.99 1.10
CA ARG A 64 20.72 -18.92 0.31
C ARG A 64 20.58 -18.01 -0.92
N ALA A 65 19.35 -17.57 -1.23
CA ALA A 65 19.10 -16.67 -2.34
C ALA A 65 19.71 -15.30 -2.01
N ASP A 66 20.40 -14.71 -2.98
CA ASP A 66 20.85 -13.33 -2.88
C ASP A 66 19.68 -12.34 -3.09
N ALA A 67 19.92 -11.08 -2.75
CA ALA A 67 18.91 -10.03 -2.84
C ALA A 67 18.41 -9.79 -4.28
N TRP A 68 19.26 -10.02 -5.29
CA TRP A 68 18.89 -9.87 -6.70
C TRP A 68 17.93 -10.98 -7.15
N MET A 69 18.18 -12.23 -6.74
CA MET A 69 17.29 -13.36 -6.98
C MET A 69 15.91 -13.13 -6.36
N ILE A 70 15.87 -12.62 -5.12
CA ILE A 70 14.62 -12.28 -4.43
C ILE A 70 13.90 -11.14 -5.18
N PHE A 71 14.61 -10.08 -5.56
CA PHE A 71 14.03 -8.97 -6.32
C PHE A 71 13.46 -9.43 -7.66
N HIS A 72 14.18 -10.27 -8.39
CA HIS A 72 13.72 -10.81 -9.67
C HIS A 72 12.50 -11.73 -9.51
N ALA A 73 12.46 -12.58 -8.48
CA ALA A 73 11.28 -13.40 -8.15
C ALA A 73 10.06 -12.53 -7.80
N LEU A 74 10.25 -11.49 -6.97
CA LEU A 74 9.20 -10.54 -6.60
C LEU A 74 8.61 -9.84 -7.82
N ASN A 75 9.45 -9.43 -8.77
CA ASN A 75 9.02 -8.80 -10.03
C ASN A 75 8.12 -9.71 -10.89
N LYS A 76 8.35 -11.02 -10.83
CA LYS A 76 7.52 -12.00 -11.56
C LYS A 76 6.16 -12.22 -10.90
N ILE A 77 6.12 -12.23 -9.57
CA ILE A 77 4.90 -12.50 -8.79
C ILE A 77 4.01 -11.25 -8.71
N SER A 78 4.59 -10.05 -8.70
CA SER A 78 3.86 -8.77 -8.57
C SER A 78 4.13 -7.81 -9.73
N PRO A 79 3.89 -8.21 -11.01
CA PRO A 79 4.32 -7.46 -12.19
C PRO A 79 3.67 -6.07 -12.33
N THR A 80 2.51 -5.86 -11.69
CA THR A 80 1.72 -4.62 -11.78
C THR A 80 1.98 -3.62 -10.66
N THR A 81 2.81 -3.97 -9.65
CA THR A 81 3.15 -3.05 -8.56
C THR A 81 4.03 -1.89 -9.05
N GLN A 82 3.66 -0.68 -8.65
CA GLN A 82 4.25 0.55 -9.19
C GLN A 82 5.63 0.86 -8.59
N TYR A 83 5.79 0.67 -7.27
CA TYR A 83 7.00 1.08 -6.55
C TYR A 83 7.82 -0.14 -6.14
N ARG A 84 8.84 -0.45 -6.92
CA ARG A 84 9.71 -1.62 -6.68
C ARG A 84 11.12 -1.16 -6.37
N TYR A 85 11.73 -1.78 -5.37
CA TYR A 85 13.05 -1.36 -4.88
C TYR A 85 13.92 -2.53 -4.45
N LEU A 86 15.21 -2.38 -4.74
CA LEU A 86 16.31 -3.17 -4.23
C LEU A 86 17.33 -2.18 -3.68
N LEU A 87 17.37 -2.04 -2.36
CA LEU A 87 18.25 -1.11 -1.67
C LEU A 87 19.34 -1.88 -0.98
N LYS A 88 20.60 -1.54 -1.28
CA LYS A 88 21.76 -2.02 -0.54
C LYS A 88 22.04 -1.04 0.60
N MET A 89 21.95 -1.52 1.84
CA MET A 89 22.45 -0.84 3.03
C MET A 89 23.84 -1.38 3.39
N ASP A 90 24.44 -0.85 4.45
CA ASP A 90 25.78 -1.26 4.88
C ASP A 90 25.82 -2.76 5.21
N ASP A 91 24.88 -3.23 6.04
CA ASP A 91 24.88 -4.60 6.57
C ASP A 91 23.77 -5.50 6.02
N PHE A 92 22.84 -4.95 5.23
CA PHE A 92 21.66 -5.69 4.75
C PHE A 92 21.09 -5.12 3.46
N PHE A 93 20.12 -5.83 2.89
CA PHE A 93 19.36 -5.38 1.73
C PHE A 93 17.89 -5.22 2.10
N ILE A 94 17.24 -4.23 1.49
CA ILE A 94 15.78 -4.10 1.51
C ILE A 94 15.26 -4.38 0.11
N VAL A 95 14.42 -5.40 -0.01
CA VAL A 95 13.77 -5.80 -1.26
C VAL A 95 12.27 -5.68 -1.06
N GLY A 96 11.58 -4.97 -1.95
CA GLY A 96 10.15 -4.79 -1.80
C GLY A 96 9.46 -4.24 -3.03
N ALA A 97 8.14 -4.37 -2.99
CA ALA A 97 7.20 -3.87 -3.97
C ALA A 97 6.07 -3.19 -3.19
N SER A 98 6.15 -1.86 -3.05
CA SER A 98 5.08 -1.10 -2.39
C SER A 98 3.90 -0.94 -3.34
N PRO A 99 2.68 -1.31 -2.91
CA PRO A 99 1.47 -1.07 -3.68
C PRO A 99 1.06 0.41 -3.68
N GLU A 100 1.60 1.21 -2.74
CA GLU A 100 1.13 2.57 -2.48
C GLU A 100 2.29 3.56 -2.31
N LEU A 101 2.04 4.81 -2.71
CA LEU A 101 2.92 5.94 -2.45
C LEU A 101 2.47 6.65 -1.17
N GLN A 102 3.28 6.57 -0.11
CA GLN A 102 2.96 7.26 1.14
C GLN A 102 2.98 8.79 0.96
N VAL A 103 4.07 9.33 0.42
CA VAL A 103 4.24 10.76 0.16
C VAL A 103 5.28 10.99 -0.94
N SER A 104 5.08 12.02 -1.76
CA SER A 104 6.11 12.53 -2.67
C SER A 104 6.38 14.00 -2.42
N VAL A 105 7.60 14.42 -2.73
CA VAL A 105 7.98 15.83 -2.79
C VAL A 105 8.68 16.06 -4.12
N ASP A 106 8.18 16.99 -4.92
CA ASP A 106 8.79 17.33 -6.20
C ASP A 106 9.91 18.39 -6.04
N PHE A 107 10.59 18.71 -7.14
CA PHE A 107 11.66 19.71 -7.16
C PHE A 107 11.19 21.14 -6.85
N SER A 108 9.90 21.43 -6.99
CA SER A 108 9.31 22.72 -6.59
C SER A 108 9.02 22.78 -5.08
N GLY A 109 9.16 21.65 -4.39
CA GLY A 109 8.85 21.51 -2.98
C GLY A 109 7.36 21.26 -2.70
N GLN A 110 6.57 20.87 -3.71
CA GLN A 110 5.20 20.44 -3.49
C GLN A 110 5.20 19.04 -2.87
N ILE A 111 4.67 18.93 -1.67
CA ILE A 111 4.37 17.68 -0.97
C ILE A 111 3.03 17.18 -1.51
N THR A 112 2.93 15.89 -1.84
CA THR A 112 1.69 15.25 -2.28
C THR A 112 1.50 13.92 -1.56
N THR A 113 0.28 13.65 -1.10
CA THR A 113 -0.15 12.32 -0.67
C THR A 113 -1.54 12.02 -1.24
N HIS A 114 -1.87 10.73 -1.35
CA HIS A 114 -3.13 10.27 -1.92
C HIS A 114 -3.87 9.40 -0.91
N PRO A 115 -4.74 9.98 -0.07
CA PRO A 115 -5.61 9.17 0.78
C PRO A 115 -6.47 8.23 -0.07
N ILE A 116 -6.50 6.95 0.31
CA ILE A 116 -7.27 5.90 -0.36
C ILE A 116 -8.18 5.24 0.67
N ALA A 117 -9.47 5.15 0.37
CA ALA A 117 -10.45 4.39 1.14
C ALA A 117 -11.32 3.55 0.21
N GLY A 118 -12.02 2.57 0.77
CA GLY A 118 -13.04 1.79 0.08
C GLY A 118 -12.50 1.00 -1.11
N THR A 119 -12.29 -0.30 -0.93
CA THR A 119 -11.83 -1.18 -2.03
C THR A 119 -13.02 -1.93 -2.60
N ARG A 120 -13.19 -1.90 -3.92
CA ARG A 120 -14.10 -2.81 -4.64
C ARG A 120 -13.37 -3.48 -5.80
N PRO A 121 -13.65 -4.76 -6.10
CA PRO A 121 -13.04 -5.44 -7.25
C PRO A 121 -13.54 -4.82 -8.56
N ARG A 122 -12.71 -4.85 -9.61
CA ARG A 122 -13.15 -4.58 -10.98
C ARG A 122 -14.03 -5.72 -11.50
N SER A 123 -14.90 -5.42 -12.45
CA SER A 123 -15.69 -6.42 -13.18
C SER A 123 -14.80 -7.45 -13.89
N LYS A 124 -15.32 -8.67 -14.04
CA LYS A 124 -14.62 -9.68 -14.83
C LYS A 124 -14.64 -9.25 -16.30
N PHE A 125 -13.50 -9.35 -16.98
CA PHE A 125 -13.33 -8.94 -18.39
C PHE A 125 -13.47 -7.43 -18.67
N PHE A 126 -13.41 -6.56 -17.65
CA PHE A 126 -13.51 -5.11 -17.80
C PHE A 126 -14.82 -4.67 -18.47
N ASP A 127 -15.96 -5.24 -18.05
CA ASP A 127 -17.28 -4.69 -18.40
C ASP A 127 -17.46 -3.33 -17.71
N ASP A 128 -17.45 -2.28 -18.53
CA ASP A 128 -17.55 -0.90 -18.08
C ASP A 128 -18.88 -0.59 -17.36
N LYS A 129 -19.97 -1.33 -17.62
CA LYS A 129 -21.26 -1.06 -16.96
C LYS A 129 -21.29 -1.53 -15.51
N GLU A 130 -20.84 -2.76 -15.25
CA GLU A 130 -20.76 -3.31 -13.89
C GLU A 130 -19.77 -2.52 -13.03
N ASP A 131 -18.65 -2.07 -13.63
CA ASP A 131 -17.68 -1.20 -12.97
C ASP A 131 -18.28 0.17 -12.61
N VAL A 132 -19.10 0.75 -13.49
CA VAL A 132 -19.79 2.02 -13.21
C VAL A 132 -20.81 1.87 -12.09
N GLU A 133 -21.60 0.81 -12.07
CA GLU A 133 -22.56 0.55 -10.99
C GLU A 133 -21.85 0.36 -9.65
N THR A 134 -20.75 -0.42 -9.63
CA THR A 134 -19.93 -0.63 -8.44
C THR A 134 -19.30 0.67 -7.95
N ALA A 135 -18.79 1.49 -8.87
CA ALA A 135 -18.22 2.81 -8.57
C ALA A 135 -19.26 3.78 -7.99
N ILE A 136 -20.47 3.79 -8.55
CA ILE A 136 -21.59 4.60 -8.02
C ILE A 136 -21.96 4.13 -6.62
N GLY A 137 -22.04 2.82 -6.38
CA GLY A 137 -22.29 2.26 -5.05
C GLY A 137 -21.25 2.71 -4.04
N LEU A 138 -19.96 2.65 -4.42
CA LEU A 138 -18.86 3.08 -3.56
C LEU A 138 -18.90 4.58 -3.25
N LEU A 139 -19.29 5.43 -4.21
CA LEU A 139 -19.44 6.88 -4.02
C LEU A 139 -20.58 7.27 -3.07
N HIS A 140 -21.51 6.36 -2.76
CA HIS A 140 -22.66 6.62 -1.88
C HIS A 140 -22.65 5.76 -0.61
N ASP A 141 -21.62 4.95 -0.40
CA ASP A 141 -21.47 4.15 0.81
C ASP A 141 -21.06 5.06 1.99
N GLU A 142 -22.01 5.36 2.87
CA GLU A 142 -21.81 6.28 4.00
C GLU A 142 -20.62 5.89 4.89
N LYS A 143 -20.36 4.58 5.05
CA LYS A 143 -19.25 4.09 5.85
C LYS A 143 -17.92 4.43 5.18
N GLU A 144 -17.78 4.10 3.89
CA GLU A 144 -16.54 4.33 3.14
C GLU A 144 -16.26 5.83 2.98
N LEU A 145 -17.31 6.65 2.81
CA LEU A 145 -17.20 8.11 2.77
C LEU A 145 -16.72 8.70 4.10
N ALA A 146 -17.26 8.23 5.23
CA ALA A 146 -16.83 8.69 6.55
C ALA A 146 -15.37 8.34 6.83
N GLU A 147 -14.94 7.11 6.51
CA GLU A 147 -13.55 6.69 6.62
C GLU A 147 -12.64 7.52 5.71
N HIS A 148 -13.07 7.80 4.48
CA HIS A 148 -12.30 8.61 3.53
C HIS A 148 -12.08 10.04 4.02
N VAL A 149 -13.12 10.68 4.58
CA VAL A 149 -13.01 12.04 5.13
C VAL A 149 -11.98 12.06 6.27
N MET A 150 -12.05 11.08 7.18
CA MET A 150 -11.07 10.94 8.26
C MET A 150 -9.64 10.81 7.72
N LEU A 151 -9.41 9.99 6.70
CA LEU A 151 -8.08 9.82 6.09
C LEU A 151 -7.58 11.09 5.40
N VAL A 152 -8.47 11.85 4.75
CA VAL A 152 -8.13 13.15 4.17
C VAL A 152 -7.71 14.15 5.24
N ASP A 153 -8.44 14.21 6.35
CA ASP A 153 -8.12 15.13 7.44
C ASP A 153 -6.82 14.72 8.16
N LEU A 154 -6.57 13.43 8.35
CA LEU A 154 -5.31 12.93 8.87
C LEU A 154 -4.15 13.33 7.94
N ALA A 155 -4.30 13.13 6.63
CA ALA A 155 -3.30 13.51 5.65
C ALA A 155 -3.03 15.03 5.62
N ARG A 156 -4.08 15.86 5.76
CA ARG A 156 -3.95 17.32 5.86
C ARG A 156 -3.21 17.73 7.13
N ASN A 157 -3.58 17.15 8.27
CA ASN A 157 -2.93 17.40 9.56
C ASN A 157 -1.43 17.06 9.48
N ASP A 158 -1.14 15.92 8.89
CA ASP A 158 0.20 15.42 8.76
C ASP A 158 1.07 16.26 7.81
N ILE A 159 0.59 16.56 6.60
CA ILE A 159 1.28 17.51 5.71
C ILE A 159 1.45 18.87 6.40
N GLY A 160 0.44 19.31 7.16
CA GLY A 160 0.47 20.56 7.92
C GLY A 160 1.64 20.69 8.90
N LYS A 161 2.19 19.58 9.41
CA LYS A 161 3.36 19.59 10.31
C LYS A 161 4.65 20.08 9.64
N ILE A 162 4.73 19.96 8.32
CA ILE A 162 5.95 20.22 7.53
C ILE A 162 5.74 21.19 6.37
N ALA A 163 4.49 21.55 6.08
CA ALA A 163 4.13 22.49 5.04
C ALA A 163 4.13 23.94 5.56
N LYS A 164 4.22 24.91 4.64
CA LYS A 164 4.01 26.32 4.94
C LYS A 164 2.58 26.51 5.45
N PRO A 165 2.36 27.31 6.51
CA PRO A 165 1.02 27.63 6.98
C PRO A 165 0.12 28.13 5.84
N GLY A 166 -1.10 27.60 5.76
CA GLY A 166 -2.07 27.95 4.72
C GLY A 166 -1.83 27.35 3.33
N SER A 167 -0.76 26.56 3.12
CA SER A 167 -0.49 25.93 1.81
C SER A 167 -1.11 24.55 1.63
N VAL A 168 -1.71 23.97 2.67
CA VAL A 168 -2.27 22.61 2.62
C VAL A 168 -3.67 22.62 2.03
N GLU A 169 -3.87 21.86 0.97
CA GLU A 169 -5.13 21.82 0.22
C GLU A 169 -5.45 20.40 -0.27
N CYS A 170 -6.74 20.05 -0.29
CA CYS A 170 -7.23 18.85 -0.97
C CYS A 170 -7.69 19.24 -2.38
N VAL A 171 -6.83 19.05 -3.38
CA VAL A 171 -7.06 19.49 -4.77
C VAL A 171 -7.91 18.51 -5.59
N GLU A 172 -7.97 17.24 -5.16
CA GLU A 172 -8.93 16.26 -5.67
C GLU A 172 -9.62 15.63 -4.46
N PHE A 173 -10.95 15.59 -4.45
CA PHE A 173 -11.71 15.02 -3.34
C PHE A 173 -12.68 13.96 -3.83
N GLN A 174 -12.67 12.79 -3.17
CA GLN A 174 -13.61 11.69 -3.38
C GLN A 174 -13.79 11.30 -4.85
N LYS A 175 -12.68 10.99 -5.54
CA LYS A 175 -12.70 10.51 -6.93
C LYS A 175 -12.48 9.01 -6.98
N ILE A 176 -13.29 8.33 -7.80
CA ILE A 176 -13.04 6.92 -8.10
C ILE A 176 -11.79 6.83 -8.98
N LYS A 177 -10.79 6.08 -8.51
CA LYS A 177 -9.63 5.68 -9.32
C LYS A 177 -9.66 4.18 -9.56
N PHE A 178 -9.50 3.83 -10.82
CA PHE A 178 -9.43 2.45 -11.25
C PHE A 178 -7.97 1.97 -11.32
N PHE A 179 -7.73 0.83 -10.70
CA PHE A 179 -6.48 0.08 -10.75
C PHE A 179 -6.75 -1.24 -11.50
N PRO A 180 -5.71 -1.99 -11.91
CA PRO A 180 -5.89 -3.16 -12.77
C PRO A 180 -6.92 -4.19 -12.28
N ASN A 181 -7.05 -4.40 -10.96
CA ASN A 181 -7.94 -5.41 -10.38
C ASN A 181 -8.99 -4.83 -9.43
N VAL A 182 -8.87 -3.56 -9.06
CA VAL A 182 -9.68 -2.93 -8.00
C VAL A 182 -9.98 -1.47 -8.33
N MET A 183 -10.95 -0.89 -7.66
CA MET A 183 -11.22 0.54 -7.65
C MET A 183 -11.26 1.06 -6.21
N HIS A 184 -10.92 2.34 -6.04
CA HIS A 184 -10.92 3.01 -4.74
C HIS A 184 -11.48 4.42 -4.79
N LEU A 185 -11.98 4.90 -3.64
CA LEU A 185 -12.12 6.33 -3.38
C LEU A 185 -10.74 6.91 -3.12
N CYS A 186 -10.34 7.90 -3.90
CA CYS A 186 -9.08 8.58 -3.77
C CYS A 186 -9.27 10.09 -3.64
N SER A 187 -8.42 10.70 -2.82
CA SER A 187 -8.22 12.14 -2.81
C SER A 187 -6.76 12.47 -3.13
N LYS A 188 -6.48 13.74 -3.39
CA LYS A 188 -5.13 14.26 -3.52
C LYS A 188 -4.98 15.44 -2.58
N VAL A 189 -4.12 15.27 -1.57
CA VAL A 189 -3.77 16.34 -0.62
C VAL A 189 -2.37 16.82 -0.94
N VAL A 190 -2.22 18.14 -1.06
CA VAL A 190 -0.96 18.80 -1.37
C VAL A 190 -0.60 19.82 -0.31
N GLY A 191 0.68 20.17 -0.23
CA GLY A 191 1.18 21.28 0.58
C GLY A 191 2.52 21.77 0.05
N GLN A 192 2.92 22.99 0.42
CA GLN A 192 4.24 23.49 0.06
C GLN A 192 5.21 23.25 1.21
N ILE A 193 6.30 22.51 0.99
CA ILE A 193 7.28 22.24 2.06
C ILE A 193 7.82 23.54 2.68
N HIS A 194 7.92 23.54 4.00
CA HIS A 194 8.51 24.63 4.75
C HIS A 194 10.05 24.51 4.69
N ALA A 195 10.72 25.53 4.16
CA ALA A 195 12.17 25.52 3.93
C ALA A 195 13.04 25.44 5.22
N GLY A 196 12.43 25.52 6.41
CA GLY A 196 13.11 25.46 7.71
C GLY A 196 13.08 24.09 8.40
N GLY A 197 12.32 23.11 7.90
CA GLY A 197 11.94 21.94 8.70
C GLY A 197 11.28 22.33 10.03
N PRO A 198 11.07 21.41 10.99
CA PRO A 198 10.71 21.79 12.34
C PRO A 198 11.83 22.66 12.93
N ALA A 199 11.53 23.92 13.18
CA ALA A 199 12.36 24.97 13.81
C ALA A 199 13.89 24.73 13.76
N GLY A 200 14.53 25.08 12.64
CA GLY A 200 15.96 25.45 12.65
C GLY A 200 16.92 24.74 11.68
N SER A 201 16.44 23.93 10.73
CA SER A 201 17.34 23.33 9.73
C SER A 201 17.45 24.20 8.48
N SER A 202 18.66 24.68 8.21
CA SER A 202 19.01 25.53 7.08
C SER A 202 18.82 24.82 5.73
N GLY A 203 17.83 25.27 4.94
CA GLY A 203 17.77 25.10 3.49
C GLY A 203 17.46 23.70 2.98
N ILE A 204 16.57 23.62 2.00
CA ILE A 204 16.31 22.42 1.21
C ILE A 204 17.58 22.10 0.41
N LYS A 205 18.32 21.05 0.79
CA LYS A 205 19.59 20.67 0.15
C LYS A 205 19.43 19.58 -0.92
N ASP A 206 18.47 18.66 -0.76
CA ASP A 206 18.17 17.59 -1.71
C ASP A 206 16.80 16.92 -1.45
N SER A 207 16.37 16.03 -2.36
CA SER A 207 15.11 15.28 -2.27
C SER A 207 15.06 14.29 -1.09
N ALA A 208 16.22 13.79 -0.64
CA ALA A 208 16.31 12.88 0.50
C ALA A 208 16.04 13.61 1.82
N HIS A 209 16.47 14.86 1.96
CA HIS A 209 16.17 15.73 3.09
C HIS A 209 14.68 16.04 3.18
N LEU A 210 14.04 16.33 2.04
CA LEU A 210 12.59 16.56 1.94
C LEU A 210 11.78 15.32 2.33
N GLN A 211 12.19 14.14 1.88
CA GLN A 211 11.52 12.87 2.22
C GLN A 211 11.69 12.49 3.70
N ARG A 212 12.83 12.80 4.34
CA ARG A 212 13.03 12.57 5.78
C ARG A 212 12.08 13.43 6.63
N GLN A 213 11.84 14.67 6.22
CA GLN A 213 10.85 15.53 6.89
C GLN A 213 9.42 14.99 6.68
N ALA A 214 9.14 14.41 5.50
CA ALA A 214 7.85 13.81 5.16
C ALA A 214 7.53 12.46 5.83
N ARG A 215 8.47 11.83 6.56
CA ARG A 215 8.24 10.57 7.31
C ARG A 215 7.14 10.65 8.38
N PHE A 216 6.71 11.86 8.74
CA PHE A 216 5.64 12.08 9.70
C PHE A 216 4.24 12.13 9.07
N VAL A 217 4.12 11.79 7.78
CA VAL A 217 2.86 11.90 7.04
C VAL A 217 2.27 10.56 6.65
N ALA A 218 1.03 10.36 7.11
CA ALA A 218 0.07 9.31 6.80
C ALA A 218 0.56 7.90 7.10
N ASP A 219 0.00 7.29 8.13
CA ASP A 219 0.24 5.90 8.47
C ASP A 219 -1.08 5.12 8.32
N THR A 220 -1.39 4.72 7.09
CA THR A 220 -2.41 3.70 6.83
C THR A 220 -2.02 2.34 7.43
N SER A 221 -0.76 2.21 7.87
CA SER A 221 -0.17 1.06 8.55
C SER A 221 0.00 1.23 10.07
N SER A 222 -0.52 2.31 10.69
CA SER A 222 -0.54 2.43 12.15
C SER A 222 -1.87 2.93 12.71
N ALA A 223 -1.87 3.32 13.99
CA ALA A 223 -3.07 3.68 14.70
C ALA A 223 -3.41 5.16 14.52
N ALA A 224 -4.61 5.44 14.03
CA ALA A 224 -5.18 6.78 14.04
C ALA A 224 -5.75 7.06 15.44
N GLY A 225 -5.07 7.93 16.19
CA GLY A 225 -5.48 8.37 17.53
C GLY A 225 -6.60 9.39 17.49
#